data_AF-A0A961RPG6-F1
#
_entry.id   AF-A0A961RPG6-F1
#
_cell.length_a   1.000
_cell.length_b   1.000
_cell.length_c   1.000
_cell.angle_alpha   90.00
_cell.angle_beta   90.00
_cell.angle_gamma   90.00
#
_symmetry.space_group_name_H-M   'P 1'
#
loop_
_entity.id
_entity.type
_entity.pdbx_description
1 polymer ?
#
loop_
_entity_poly.entity_id
_entity_poly.type
_entity_poly.pdbx_seq_one_letter_code
_entity_poly.pdbx_strand_id
1 'polypeptide(L)'
;GISERVIFREFFPLGLTALDELDDRVLGARPTLSHLAARQEIRQLVATLRLPIGEEGLRRADRRRRFMARASQPIAMPDIFAD
;
A
#
# COMPACT_ATOMS: atom_id res chain seq x y z
N GLY A 1 11.07 4.60 -7.61
CA GLY A 1 11.47 3.56 -6.64
C GLY A 1 11.73 4.21 -5.30
N ILE A 2 12.23 3.45 -4.32
CA ILE A 2 12.70 4.01 -3.04
C ILE A 2 14.22 4.00 -3.07
N SER A 3 14.85 5.12 -2.75
CA SER A 3 16.30 5.20 -2.59
C SER A 3 16.70 4.78 -1.18
N GLU A 4 17.86 4.12 -1.03
CA GLU A 4 18.45 3.93 0.30
C GLU A 4 18.89 5.27 0.88
N ARG A 5 18.49 5.53 2.14
CA ARG A 5 18.77 6.79 2.84
C ARG A 5 19.06 6.52 4.31
N VAL A 6 20.00 7.28 4.88
CA VAL A 6 20.36 7.21 6.31
C VAL A 6 19.16 7.49 7.21
N ILE A 7 18.25 8.37 6.77
CA ILE A 7 17.07 8.79 7.55
C ILE A 7 16.20 7.61 8.02
N PHE A 8 16.12 6.51 7.26
CA PHE A 8 15.30 5.37 7.66
C PHE A 8 15.87 4.66 8.89
N ARG A 9 17.21 4.66 9.03
CA ARG A 9 17.89 4.14 10.22
C ARG A 9 17.79 5.09 11.40
N GLU A 10 17.78 6.40 11.15
CA GLU A 10 17.61 7.43 12.18
C GLU A 10 16.19 7.42 12.76
N PHE A 11 15.18 7.16 11.93
CA PHE A 11 13.78 7.07 12.36
C PHE A 11 13.46 5.81 13.16
N PHE A 12 14.12 4.70 12.85
CA PHE A 12 13.87 3.40 13.45
C PHE A 12 13.86 3.39 15.00
N PRO A 13 14.90 3.90 15.71
CA PRO A 13 14.90 3.91 17.17
C PRO A 13 13.83 4.81 17.78
N LEU A 14 13.29 5.77 17.01
CA LEU A 14 12.24 6.69 17.44
C LEU A 14 10.83 6.20 17.10
N GLY A 15 10.70 5.08 16.38
CA GLY A 15 9.41 4.59 15.88
C GLY A 15 8.78 5.51 14.83
N LEU A 16 9.57 6.35 14.17
CA LEU A 16 9.11 7.29 13.15
C LEU A 16 9.13 6.67 11.75
N THR A 17 8.40 7.29 10.85
CA THR A 17 8.26 6.94 9.44
C THR A 17 8.43 8.18 8.56
N ALA A 18 8.68 7.98 7.26
CA ALA A 18 8.77 9.09 6.31
C ALA A 18 7.43 9.82 6.07
N LEU A 19 6.32 9.31 6.62
CA LEU A 19 4.99 9.91 6.49
C LEU A 19 4.60 10.76 7.70
N ASP A 20 5.37 10.71 8.79
CA ASP A 20 5.10 11.50 9.99
C ASP A 20 5.37 12.99 9.76
N GLU A 21 4.77 13.82 10.61
CA GLU A 21 5.07 15.24 10.65
C GLU A 21 6.44 15.45 11.28
N LEU A 22 7.39 15.84 10.44
CA LEU A 22 8.76 16.09 10.85
C LEU A 22 8.92 17.58 11.13
N ASP A 23 9.19 17.92 12.39
CA ASP A 23 9.51 19.26 12.82
C ASP A 23 10.73 19.26 13.76
N ASP A 24 11.16 20.45 14.17
CA ASP A 24 12.31 20.64 15.04
C ASP A 24 12.14 19.96 16.40
N ARG A 25 10.90 19.72 16.86
CA ARG A 25 10.60 19.07 18.14
C ARG A 25 10.75 17.56 18.05
N VAL A 26 10.35 16.97 16.93
CA VAL A 26 10.40 15.53 16.67
C VAL A 26 11.81 15.09 16.27
N LEU A 27 12.51 15.87 15.45
CA LEU A 27 13.84 15.52 14.95
C LEU A 27 14.99 16.14 15.76
N GLY A 28 14.71 17.10 16.65
CA GLY A 28 15.73 17.92 17.30
C GLY A 28 16.45 18.89 16.34
N ALA A 29 16.06 18.90 15.06
CA ALA A 29 16.64 19.71 14.00
C ALA A 29 15.64 19.90 12.85
N ARG A 30 15.91 20.88 11.98
CA ARG A 30 15.06 21.15 10.82
C ARG A 30 15.03 19.99 9.83
N PRO A 31 13.86 19.66 9.25
CA PRO A 31 13.76 18.68 8.18
C PRO A 31 14.64 19.04 6.98
N THR A 32 15.54 18.13 6.62
CA THR A 32 16.37 18.22 5.41
C THR A 32 15.62 17.84 4.13
N LEU A 33 16.19 18.16 2.96
CA LEU A 33 15.68 17.73 1.64
C LEU A 33 15.56 16.21 1.49
N SER A 34 16.43 15.44 2.17
CA SER A 34 16.36 13.97 2.14
C SER A 34 15.07 13.45 2.75
N HIS A 35 14.60 14.08 3.84
CA HIS A 35 13.31 13.74 4.45
C HIS A 35 12.15 14.01 3.52
N LEU A 36 12.15 15.18 2.86
CA LEU A 36 11.11 15.54 1.90
C LEU A 36 11.08 14.54 0.73
N ALA A 37 12.25 14.21 0.16
CA ALA A 37 12.36 13.26 -0.94
C ALA A 37 11.85 11.86 -0.54
N ALA A 38 12.25 11.36 0.63
CA ALA A 38 11.78 10.08 1.12
C ALA A 38 10.25 10.06 1.32
N ARG A 39 9.67 11.13 1.86
CA ARG A 39 8.21 11.25 1.97
C ARG A 39 7.54 11.16 0.61
N GLN A 40 8.08 11.82 -0.41
CA GLN A 40 7.54 11.75 -1.77
C GLN A 40 7.67 10.36 -2.38
N GLU A 41 8.82 9.70 -2.22
CA GLU A 41 9.04 8.32 -2.70
C GLU A 41 8.07 7.33 -2.06
N ILE A 42 7.86 7.42 -0.74
CA ILE A 42 6.91 6.56 -0.02
C ILE A 42 5.47 6.87 -0.42
N ARG A 43 5.07 8.14 -0.58
CA ARG A 43 3.74 8.49 -1.10
C ARG A 43 3.51 7.94 -2.50
N GLN A 44 4.50 8.03 -3.38
CA GLN A 44 4.42 7.50 -4.73
C GLN A 44 4.28 5.97 -4.73
N LEU A 45 5.02 5.27 -3.84
CA LEU A 45 4.88 3.83 -3.67
C LEU A 45 3.46 3.46 -3.23
N VAL A 46 2.95 4.10 -2.17
CA VAL A 46 1.61 3.83 -1.64
C VAL A 46 0.54 4.04 -2.72
N ALA A 47 0.65 5.12 -3.51
CA ALA A 47 -0.26 5.39 -4.63
C ALA A 47 -0.18 4.27 -5.70
N THR A 48 1.02 3.80 -6.01
CA THR A 48 1.25 2.76 -7.02
C THR A 48 0.72 1.39 -6.59
N LEU A 49 0.73 1.07 -5.29
CA LEU A 49 0.26 -0.21 -4.76
C LEU A 49 -1.26 -0.42 -4.91
N ARG A 50 -2.03 0.62 -5.24
CA ARG A 50 -3.49 0.57 -5.41
C ARG A 50 -4.19 -0.13 -4.24
N LEU A 51 -3.77 0.19 -3.01
CA LEU A 51 -4.26 -0.46 -1.80
C LEU A 51 -5.79 -0.29 -1.64
N PRO A 52 -6.49 -1.24 -1.02
CA PRO A 52 -7.94 -1.20 -0.84
C PRO A 52 -8.34 -0.28 0.34
N ILE A 53 -7.84 0.94 0.35
CA ILE A 53 -8.06 1.92 1.42
C ILE A 53 -9.14 2.96 1.08
N GLY A 54 -9.41 3.17 -0.21
CA GLY A 54 -10.51 4.00 -0.70
C GLY A 54 -11.70 3.17 -1.18
N GLU A 55 -12.84 3.83 -1.38
CA GLU A 55 -14.09 3.19 -1.80
C GLU A 55 -13.93 2.35 -3.08
N GLU A 56 -13.24 2.87 -4.09
CA GLU A 56 -12.96 2.15 -5.32
C GLU A 56 -12.03 0.94 -5.09
N GLY A 57 -11.03 1.10 -4.24
CA GLY A 57 -10.11 0.03 -3.86
C GLY A 57 -10.83 -1.12 -3.16
N LEU A 58 -11.75 -0.79 -2.25
CA LEU A 58 -12.62 -1.76 -1.57
C LEU A 58 -13.53 -2.48 -2.56
N ARG A 59 -14.19 -1.76 -3.49
CA ARG A 59 -15.01 -2.37 -4.55
C ARG A 59 -14.21 -3.33 -5.43
N ARG A 60 -12.96 -2.99 -5.78
CA ARG A 60 -12.07 -3.85 -6.55
C ARG A 60 -11.67 -5.11 -5.76
N ALA A 61 -11.36 -4.96 -4.47
CA ALA A 61 -11.03 -6.07 -3.59
C ALA A 61 -12.22 -7.04 -3.43
N ASP A 62 -13.43 -6.52 -3.25
CA ASP A 62 -14.66 -7.32 -3.17
C ASP A 62 -14.95 -8.08 -4.47
N ARG A 63 -14.86 -7.42 -5.64
CA ARG A 63 -14.99 -8.10 -6.95
C ARG A 63 -13.99 -9.24 -7.10
N ARG A 64 -12.72 -9.03 -6.71
CA ARG A 64 -11.70 -10.09 -6.75
C ARG A 64 -12.06 -11.25 -5.83
N ARG A 65 -12.53 -10.97 -4.61
CA ARG A 65 -12.97 -11.99 -3.64
C ARG A 65 -14.11 -12.83 -4.21
N ARG A 66 -15.15 -12.20 -4.77
CA ARG A 66 -16.30 -12.88 -5.38
C ARG A 66 -15.90 -13.74 -6.57
N PHE A 67 -15.03 -13.22 -7.45
CA PHE A 67 -14.51 -13.99 -8.58
C PHE A 67 -13.75 -15.23 -8.12
N MET A 68 -12.83 -15.09 -7.16
CA MET A 68 -12.06 -16.21 -6.63
C MET A 68 -12.96 -17.28 -6.00
N ALA A 69 -13.98 -16.88 -5.23
CA ALA A 69 -14.95 -17.80 -4.62
C ALA A 69 -15.78 -18.57 -5.66
N ARG A 70 -16.12 -17.94 -6.79
CA ARG A 70 -16.78 -18.61 -7.92
C ARG A 70 -15.83 -19.51 -8.70
N ALA A 71 -14.58 -19.10 -8.89
CA ALA A 71 -13.58 -19.88 -9.62
C ALA A 71 -13.26 -21.22 -8.95
N SER A 72 -13.43 -21.31 -7.62
CA SER A 72 -13.31 -22.56 -6.87
C SER A 72 -14.56 -23.44 -6.91
N GLN A 73 -15.69 -22.96 -7.45
CA GLN A 73 -16.87 -23.79 -7.62
C GLN A 73 -16.73 -24.64 -8.90
N PRO A 74 -17.05 -25.94 -8.85
CA PRO A 74 -17.14 -26.76 -10.07
C PRO A 74 -18.11 -26.08 -11.05
N ILE A 75 -17.69 -25.97 -12.31
CA ILE A 75 -18.59 -25.51 -13.37
C ILE A 75 -19.72 -26.55 -13.43
N ALA A 76 -20.95 -26.10 -13.19
CA ALA A 76 -22.12 -26.92 -13.43
C ALA A 76 -22.15 -27.20 -14.93
N MET A 77 -21.72 -28.40 -15.32
CA MET A 77 -21.88 -28.86 -16.70
C MET A 77 -23.38 -29.01 -16.93
N PRO A 78 -23.97 -28.30 -17.91
CA PRO A 78 -25.32 -28.62 -18.36
C PRO A 78 -25.34 -30.10 -18.69
N ASP A 79 -26.36 -30.82 -18.22
CA ASP A 79 -26.52 -32.23 -18.57
C ASP A 79 -26.92 -32.31 -20.05
N ILE A 80 -25.91 -32.38 -20.91
CA ILE A 80 -26.06 -32.43 -22.37
C ILE A 80 -26.49 -33.80 -22.88
N PHE A 81 -26.66 -34.77 -21.97
CA PHE A 81 -27.07 -36.14 -22.28
C PHE A 81 -28.41 -36.53 -21.64
N ALA A 82 -29.15 -35.55 -21.10
CA ALA A 82 -30.50 -35.76 -20.62
C ALA A 82 -31.49 -35.79 -21.80
N ASP A 83 -31.51 -36.91 -22.53
CA ASP A 83 -32.59 -37.34 -23.43
C ASP A 83 -33.02 -38.78 -23.07
#